data_AF-A0A3M1VAJ5-F1
#
_entry.id   AF-A0A3M1VAJ5-F1
#
_cell.length_a   1.000
_cell.length_b   1.000
_cell.length_c   1.000
_cell.angle_alpha   90.00
_cell.angle_beta   90.00
_cell.angle_gamma   90.00
#
_symmetry.space_group_name_H-M   'P 1'
#
loop_
_entity.id
_entity.type
_entity.pdbx_description
1 polymer ?
#
loop_
_entity_poly.entity_id
_entity_poly.type
_entity_poly.pdbx_seq_one_letter_code
_entity_poly.pdbx_strand_id
1 'polypeptide(L)' 'AELGVGCIGALVRDAEGRVIAGLSVSAPIERRRTEWIPVLMEAADELSRRMGYRGEQ' A
#
# COMPACT_ATOMS: atom_id res chain seq x y z
N ALA A 1 1.20 -5.23 -17.32
CA ALA A 1 -0.15 -5.10 -16.72
C ALA A 1 -1.07 -6.00 -17.51
N GLU A 2 -1.91 -6.78 -16.83
CA GLU A 2 -2.88 -7.67 -17.48
C GLU A 2 -4.12 -6.87 -17.90
N LEU A 3 -4.67 -7.14 -19.09
CA LEU A 3 -5.86 -6.45 -19.58
C LEU A 3 -7.06 -6.75 -18.67
N GLY A 4 -7.79 -5.71 -18.28
CA GLY A 4 -8.93 -5.83 -17.38
C GLY A 4 -8.60 -5.90 -15.89
N VAL A 5 -7.34 -5.81 -15.48
CA VAL A 5 -6.94 -5.77 -14.06
C VAL A 5 -6.52 -4.36 -13.64
N GLY A 6 -7.06 -3.87 -12.53
CA GLY A 6 -6.65 -2.64 -11.88
C GLY A 6 -5.89 -2.91 -10.57
N CYS A 7 -4.92 -2.06 -10.26
CA CYS A 7 -4.14 -2.12 -9.03
C CYS A 7 -4.32 -0.86 -8.17
N ILE A 8 -4.22 -1.02 -6.86
CA ILE A 8 -4.02 0.06 -5.89
C ILE A 8 -2.74 -0.28 -5.13
N GLY A 9 -1.86 0.70 -4.93
CA GLY A 9 -0.58 0.53 -4.26
C GLY A 9 -0.38 1.53 -3.12
N ALA A 10 0.34 1.12 -2.08
CA ALA A 10 0.79 1.96 -0.97
C ALA A 10 2.26 1.65 -0.65
N LEU A 11 2.97 2.65 -0.11
CA LEU A 11 4.40 2.55 0.17
C LEU A 11 4.64 1.95 1.55
N VAL A 12 5.69 1.14 1.67
CA VAL A 12 6.20 0.63 2.94
C VAL A 12 7.56 1.26 3.20
N ARG A 13 7.73 1.82 4.41
CA ARG A 13 8.95 2.55 4.81
C ARG A 13 9.69 1.87 5.97
N ASP A 14 11.01 2.05 6.00
CA ASP A 14 11.86 1.62 7.12
C ASP A 14 11.95 2.68 8.24
N ALA A 15 12.78 2.42 9.25
CA ALA A 15 13.00 3.31 10.38
C ALA A 15 13.58 4.68 9.98
N GLU A 16 14.35 4.74 8.89
CA GLU A 16 14.91 5.96 8.32
C GLU A 16 13.91 6.71 7.42
N GLY A 17 12.69 6.18 7.26
CA GLY A 17 11.64 6.74 6.40
C GLY A 17 11.84 6.46 4.91
N ARG A 18 12.81 5.63 4.53
CA ARG A 18 13.08 5.27 3.15
C ARG A 18 12.03 4.28 2.67
N VAL A 19 11.62 4.43 1.42
CA VAL A 19 10.75 3.45 0.77
C VAL A 19 11.55 2.18 0.52
N ILE A 20 11.15 1.08 1.14
CA ILE A 20 11.81 -0.22 1.03
C ILE A 20 10.97 -1.26 0.29
N ALA A 21 9.66 -1.06 0.20
CA ALA A 21 8.76 -1.92 -0.55
C ALA A 21 7.46 -1.19 -0.95
N GLY A 22 6.64 -1.85 -1.77
CA GLY A 22 5.26 -1.45 -2.06
C GLY A 22 4.29 -2.59 -1.72
N LEU A 23 3.17 -2.25 -1.09
CA LEU A 23 2.04 -3.14 -0.87
C LEU A 23 0.98 -2.85 -1.93
N SER A 24 0.48 -3.88 -2.62
CA SER A 24 -0.55 -3.71 -3.64
C SER A 24 -1.70 -4.70 -3.52
N VAL A 25 -2.88 -4.27 -3.96
CA VAL A 25 -4.03 -5.13 -4.20
C VAL A 25 -4.42 -5.01 -5.68
N SER A 26 -4.61 -6.17 -6.32
CA SER A 26 -5.02 -6.29 -7.72
C SER A 26 -6.38 -6.97 -7.80
N ALA A 27 -7.26 -6.45 -8.64
CA ALA A 27 -8.57 -7.05 -8.90
C ALA A 27 -9.01 -6.74 -10.33
N PRO A 28 -9.95 -7.50 -10.91
CA PRO A 28 -10.64 -7.08 -12.12
C PRO A 28 -11.19 -5.65 -11.97
N ILE A 29 -11.07 -4.84 -13.02
CA ILE A 29 -11.30 -3.39 -13.01
C ILE A 29 -12.70 -3.04 -12.50
N GLU A 30 -13.69 -3.86 -12.81
CA GLU A 30 -15.10 -3.74 -12.42
C GLU A 30 -15.36 -4.08 -10.94
N ARG A 31 -14.45 -4.85 -10.32
CA ARG A 31 -14.51 -5.23 -8.90
C ARG A 31 -13.62 -4.37 -8.02
N ARG A 32 -12.68 -3.62 -8.59
CA ARG A 32 -11.84 -2.68 -7.83
C ARG A 32 -12.72 -1.61 -7.17
N ARG A 33 -12.53 -1.39 -5.87
CA ARG A 33 -13.24 -0.36 -5.10
C ARG A 33 -12.27 0.69 -4.57
N THR A 34 -12.65 1.96 -4.71
CA THR A 34 -11.88 3.09 -4.15
C THR A 34 -11.90 3.06 -2.62
N GLU A 35 -12.95 2.49 -2.01
CA GLU A 35 -13.03 2.28 -0.56
C GLU A 35 -11.88 1.42 0.01
N TRP A 36 -11.14 0.67 -0.83
CA TRP A 36 -9.98 -0.11 -0.39
C TRP A 36 -8.72 0.72 -0.19
N ILE A 37 -8.66 1.95 -0.73
CA ILE A 37 -7.51 2.85 -0.58
C ILE A 37 -7.17 3.08 0.90
N PRO A 38 -8.09 3.54 1.77
CA PRO A 38 -7.78 3.76 3.19
C PRO A 38 -7.33 2.47 3.89
N VAL A 39 -7.94 1.32 3.56
CA VAL A 39 -7.57 0.02 4.13
C VAL A 39 -6.14 -0.38 3.73
N LEU A 40 -5.77 -0.20 2.46
CA LEU A 40 -4.43 -0.51 1.96
C LEU A 40 -3.38 0.42 2.57
N MET A 41 -3.71 1.71 2.73
CA MET A 41 -2.84 2.68 3.40
C MET A 41 -2.61 2.30 4.86
N GLU A 42 -3.65 1.95 5.60
CA GLU A 42 -3.54 1.49 6.99
C GLU A 42 -2.68 0.22 7.11
N ALA A 43 -2.87 -0.75 6.20
CA ALA A 43 -2.07 -1.96 6.17
C ALA A 43 -0.58 -1.68 5.86
N ALA A 44 -0.30 -0.76 4.93
CA ALA A 44 1.06 -0.37 4.58
C ALA A 44 1.74 0.44 5.71
N ASP A 45 0.98 1.28 6.41
CA ASP A 45 1.44 2.05 7.57
C ASP A 45 1.74 1.14 8.77
N GLU A 46 0.86 0.16 9.03
CA GLU A 46 1.11 -0.87 10.04
C GLU A 46 2.35 -1.72 9.72
N LEU A 47 2.52 -2.11 8.46
CA LEU A 47 3.73 -2.81 8.04
C LEU A 47 4.97 -1.92 8.20
N SER A 48 4.88 -0.64 7.84
CA SER A 48 5.97 0.33 8.03
C SER A 48 6.35 0.47 9.50
N ARG A 49 5.37 0.58 10.42
CA ARG A 49 5.61 0.61 11.87
C ARG A 49 6.38 -0.62 12.35
N ARG A 50 6.05 -1.80 11.85
CA ARG A 50 6.77 -3.05 12.16
C ARG A 50 8.20 -3.04 11.64
N MET A 51 8.47 -2.30 10.55
CA MET A 51 9.82 -2.07 10.02
C MET A 51 10.57 -0.92 10.74
N GLY A 52 9.98 -0.35 11.80
CA GLY A 52 10.58 0.70 12.64
C GLY A 52 10.22 2.12 12.25
N TYR A 53 9.37 2.31 11.23
CA TYR A 53 8.90 3.62 10.83
C TYR A 53 8.02 4.27 11.91
N ARG A 54 8.22 5.57 12.17
CA ARG A 54 7.50 6.31 13.24
C ARG A 54 6.58 7.41 12.73
N GLY A 55 6.31 7.47 11.42
CA GLY A 55 5.52 8.51 10.77
C GLY A 55 6.38 9.58 10.09
N GLU A 56 5.78 10.33 9.16
CA GLU A 56 6.41 11.52 8.58
C GLU A 56 6.38 12.61 9.67
N GLN A 57 7.56 13.06 10.11
CA GLN A 57 7.68 14.28 10.93
C GLN A 57 7.28 15.51 10.12
#